data_AF-A0A318ATJ0-F1
#
_entry.id   AF-A0A318ATJ0-F1
#
_cell.length_a   1.000
_cell.length_b   1.000
_cell.length_c   1.000
_cell.angle_alpha   90.00
_cell.angle_beta   90.00
_cell.angle_gamma   90.00
#
_symmetry.space_group_name_H-M   'P 1'
#
loop_
_entity.id
_entity.type
_entity.pdbx_description
1 polymer ?
#
loop_
_entity_poly.entity_id
_entity_poly.type
_entity_poly.pdbx_seq_one_letter_code
_entity_poly.pdbx_strand_id
1 'polypeptide(L)'
;MPFREGPLGDLKVPLTWTAAVALIVAVVIAVAFLLADRRETLQLQAYGVTRQTVDTVAKPVSGVIAAPGRWTGVGVGAVRNYFFAGAENARLKAELQEMRAYRDKYLALVDENDRYKSLLGLKTDPPIPMVAARVVADSRGPFANTRLADAGKEKGVVVGNPVMNERGLVGRVVGVAPGVSRVLLLTDIASRTPVMIDRTNARAILTGDGGPNPKLDYLRGADPIQPGDRVVTSGDGGVVPRGLPVGAAVKGLDGRWRVVLFADSTSIDYIRILLFKDFAQLADQQALAAKVLPPVITENPEESMLGPVKPAAPAPTAGTAAPATTTAPKPAAPKPATAGTTTPAKPPAARPPAAATTPPAAPARTPQ
;
A
#
# COMPACT_ATOMS: atom_id res chain seq x y z
N MET A 1 35.62 -62.84 8.88
CA MET A 1 36.26 -62.62 10.20
C MET A 1 37.73 -62.27 9.95
N PRO A 2 38.40 -61.46 10.80
CA PRO A 2 37.91 -60.71 11.96
C PRO A 2 38.06 -59.18 11.78
N PHE A 3 37.75 -58.44 12.85
CA PHE A 3 37.74 -56.98 12.95
C PHE A 3 39.17 -56.41 13.06
N ARG A 4 39.40 -55.21 12.51
CA ARG A 4 40.63 -54.44 12.73
C ARG A 4 40.35 -53.24 13.65
N GLU A 5 40.82 -53.39 14.88
CA GLU A 5 41.34 -52.36 15.80
C GLU A 5 40.67 -50.98 15.87
N GLY A 6 40.09 -50.67 17.04
CA GLY A 6 39.63 -49.32 17.39
C GLY A 6 40.76 -48.41 17.90
N PRO A 7 40.55 -47.08 17.93
CA PRO A 7 41.61 -46.07 18.11
C PRO A 7 42.06 -45.86 19.57
N LEU A 8 41.98 -46.90 20.41
CA LEU A 8 42.35 -46.87 21.84
C LEU A 8 43.59 -47.73 22.12
N GLY A 9 44.38 -48.02 21.08
CA GLY A 9 45.72 -48.59 21.22
C GLY A 9 46.66 -47.61 21.90
N ASP A 10 47.14 -48.01 23.08
CA ASP A 10 48.33 -47.49 23.76
C ASP A 10 48.25 -46.13 24.50
N LEU A 11 47.18 -45.91 25.29
CA LEU A 11 47.27 -45.01 26.44
C LEU A 11 47.83 -45.76 27.67
N LYS A 12 49.15 -45.95 27.72
CA LYS A 12 49.87 -46.39 28.94
C LYS A 12 49.80 -45.30 30.02
N VAL A 13 48.67 -45.22 30.72
CA VAL A 13 48.58 -44.43 31.95
C VAL A 13 49.57 -45.04 32.95
N PRO A 14 50.53 -44.28 33.50
CA PRO A 14 51.50 -44.83 34.43
C PRO A 14 50.76 -45.33 35.67
N LEU A 15 51.03 -46.58 36.07
CA LEU A 15 50.32 -47.28 37.16
C LEU A 15 50.30 -46.47 38.48
N THR A 16 51.33 -45.64 38.68
CA THR A 16 51.46 -44.70 39.80
C THR A 16 50.39 -43.61 39.82
N TRP A 17 49.93 -43.12 38.66
CA TRP A 17 48.82 -42.15 38.57
C TRP A 17 47.48 -42.79 38.90
N THR A 18 47.19 -43.98 38.38
CA THR A 18 45.96 -44.71 38.75
C THR A 18 45.96 -45.09 40.24
N ALA A 19 47.11 -45.48 40.80
CA ALA A 19 47.25 -45.75 42.22
C ALA A 19 47.09 -44.48 43.08
N ALA A 20 47.67 -43.35 42.68
CA ALA A 20 47.53 -42.08 43.38
C ALA A 20 46.07 -41.58 43.38
N VAL A 21 45.38 -41.67 42.24
CA VAL A 21 43.95 -41.30 42.14
C VAL A 21 43.08 -42.25 42.98
N ALA A 22 43.32 -43.56 42.92
CA ALA A 22 42.61 -44.54 43.76
C ALA A 22 42.84 -44.29 45.27
N LEU A 23 44.07 -43.93 45.67
CA LEU A 23 44.41 -43.61 47.05
C LEU A 23 43.71 -42.32 47.52
N ILE A 24 43.67 -41.27 46.68
CA ILE A 24 42.95 -40.03 46.99
C ILE A 24 41.45 -40.31 47.14
N VAL A 25 40.85 -41.10 46.24
CA VAL A 25 39.43 -41.49 46.33
C VAL A 25 39.16 -42.31 47.59
N ALA A 26 40.04 -43.26 47.94
CA ALA A 26 39.92 -44.05 49.17
C ALA A 26 40.02 -43.18 50.44
N VAL A 27 40.93 -42.19 50.47
CA VAL A 27 41.04 -41.23 51.58
C VAL A 27 39.78 -40.36 51.69
N VAL A 28 39.22 -39.88 50.57
CA VAL A 28 37.97 -39.10 50.58
C VAL A 28 36.80 -39.93 51.09
N ILE A 29 36.69 -41.21 50.69
CA ILE A 29 35.64 -42.12 51.18
C ILE A 29 35.84 -42.43 52.67
N ALA A 30 37.08 -42.68 53.12
CA ALA A 30 37.38 -42.92 54.53
C ALA A 30 37.08 -41.69 55.41
N VAL A 31 37.40 -40.48 54.95
CA VAL A 31 37.05 -39.22 55.65
C VAL A 31 35.54 -39.01 55.65
N ALA A 32 34.82 -39.31 54.56
CA ALA A 32 33.37 -39.24 54.53
C ALA A 32 32.71 -40.23 55.50
N PHE A 33 33.21 -41.46 55.59
CA PHE A 33 32.74 -42.45 56.57
C PHE A 33 33.04 -42.03 58.00
N LEU A 34 34.25 -41.54 58.28
CA LEU A 34 34.64 -41.08 59.63
C LEU A 34 33.81 -39.86 60.07
N LEU A 35 33.43 -38.97 59.14
CA LEU A 35 32.51 -37.87 59.41
C LEU A 35 31.05 -38.30 59.57
N ALA A 36 30.64 -39.44 58.99
CA ALA A 36 29.30 -40.02 59.17
C ALA A 36 29.20 -40.77 60.50
N ASP A 37 30.18 -41.62 60.82
CA ASP A 37 30.30 -42.40 62.06
C ASP A 37 30.37 -41.49 63.31
N ARG A 38 31.04 -40.34 63.18
CA ARG A 38 31.04 -39.26 64.19
C ARG A 38 29.69 -38.60 64.41
N ARG A 39 28.68 -38.76 63.54
CA ARG A 39 27.34 -38.19 63.73
C ARG A 39 26.45 -39.07 64.61
N GLU A 40 26.55 -40.39 64.52
CA GLU A 40 25.68 -41.28 65.29
C GLU A 40 26.08 -41.34 66.78
N THR A 41 27.38 -41.25 67.09
CA THR A 41 27.89 -41.23 68.49
C THR A 41 27.62 -39.94 69.26
N LEU A 42 27.12 -38.87 68.62
CA LEU A 42 26.84 -37.57 69.25
C LEU A 42 25.34 -37.21 69.35
N GLN A 43 24.43 -38.08 68.89
CA GLN A 43 22.98 -37.80 68.95
C GLN A 43 22.30 -38.17 70.28
N LEU A 44 22.99 -38.85 71.21
CA LEU A 44 22.39 -39.33 72.47
C LEU A 44 22.55 -38.39 73.68
N GLN A 45 23.28 -37.27 73.56
CA GLN A 45 23.41 -36.27 74.62
C GLN A 45 23.45 -34.83 74.09
N ALA A 46 22.27 -34.26 73.75
CA ALA A 46 22.12 -32.83 73.47
C ALA A 46 20.69 -32.31 73.73
N TYR A 47 20.14 -32.58 74.91
CA TYR A 47 19.03 -31.77 75.43
C TYR A 47 19.59 -30.40 75.84
N GLY A 48 19.07 -29.32 75.26
CA GLY A 48 19.24 -27.97 75.80
C GLY A 48 20.39 -27.10 75.24
N VAL A 49 19.98 -25.94 74.73
CA VAL A 49 20.69 -24.66 74.83
C VAL A 49 22.12 -24.57 74.26
N THR A 50 22.25 -24.43 72.94
CA THR A 50 23.12 -23.33 72.40
C THR A 50 22.66 -22.86 71.02
N ARG A 51 22.06 -21.67 70.98
CA ARG A 51 21.76 -20.93 69.74
C ARG A 51 23.02 -20.13 69.34
N GLN A 52 23.17 -19.82 68.05
CA GLN A 52 24.01 -18.73 67.47
C GLN A 52 25.48 -18.97 66.99
N THR A 53 26.11 -20.15 67.11
CA THR A 53 27.55 -20.28 66.70
C THR A 53 27.88 -21.29 65.58
N VAL A 54 26.90 -21.77 64.80
CA VAL A 54 27.13 -22.76 63.71
C VAL A 54 26.81 -22.23 62.30
N ASP A 55 26.21 -21.04 62.18
CA ASP A 55 25.55 -20.59 60.95
C ASP A 55 26.47 -19.93 59.88
N THR A 56 27.79 -19.91 60.10
CA THR A 56 28.74 -19.09 59.32
C THR A 56 29.77 -19.88 58.49
N VAL A 57 29.99 -21.18 58.76
CA VAL A 57 31.02 -21.97 58.04
C VAL A 57 30.44 -23.02 57.08
N ALA A 58 29.19 -23.45 57.25
CA ALA A 58 28.57 -24.51 56.47
C ALA A 58 27.93 -24.08 55.13
N LYS A 59 28.20 -22.87 54.62
CA LYS A 59 27.43 -22.24 53.51
C LYS A 59 27.97 -22.32 52.07
N PRO A 60 29.19 -22.81 51.75
CA PRO A 60 29.63 -22.93 50.35
C PRO A 60 29.95 -24.36 49.86
N VAL A 61 29.23 -25.41 50.29
CA VAL A 61 29.42 -26.79 49.74
C VAL A 61 28.13 -27.42 49.18
N SER A 62 26.94 -27.00 49.62
CA SER A 62 25.66 -27.49 49.07
C SER A 62 25.41 -27.11 47.61
N GLY A 63 26.15 -26.13 47.06
CA GLY A 63 26.00 -25.69 45.66
C GLY A 63 26.62 -26.62 44.61
N VAL A 64 27.56 -27.50 44.97
CA VAL A 64 28.35 -28.27 44.00
C VAL A 64 27.73 -29.64 43.70
N ILE A 65 27.08 -30.27 44.68
CA ILE A 65 26.48 -31.62 44.52
C ILE A 65 25.20 -31.57 43.65
N ALA A 66 24.52 -30.42 43.57
CA ALA A 66 23.36 -30.21 42.69
C ALA A 66 23.72 -29.85 41.23
N ALA A 67 25.01 -29.83 40.86
CA ALA A 67 25.46 -29.38 39.54
C ALA A 67 24.95 -30.20 38.32
N PRO A 68 24.84 -31.56 38.35
CA PRO A 68 24.49 -32.32 37.15
C PRO A 68 23.12 -31.98 36.56
N GLY A 69 22.14 -31.64 37.41
CA GLY A 69 20.77 -31.34 37.00
C GLY A 69 20.60 -30.01 36.26
N ARG A 70 21.59 -29.11 36.29
CA ARG A 70 21.51 -27.78 35.66
C ARG A 70 22.23 -27.71 34.30
N TRP A 71 23.17 -28.60 34.02
CA TRP A 71 23.92 -28.61 32.75
C TRP A 71 23.20 -29.30 31.60
N THR A 72 22.33 -30.27 31.88
CA THR A 72 21.51 -30.96 30.87
C THR A 72 20.58 -30.01 30.11
N GLY A 73 20.01 -29.02 30.78
CA GLY A 73 19.16 -27.99 30.15
C GLY A 73 19.92 -27.01 29.26
N VAL A 74 21.17 -26.65 29.61
CA VAL A 74 21.96 -25.64 28.90
C VAL A 74 22.50 -26.19 27.58
N GLY A 75 22.98 -27.43 27.54
CA GLY A 75 23.48 -28.07 26.32
C GLY A 75 22.38 -28.30 25.27
N VAL A 76 21.25 -28.87 25.68
CA VAL A 76 20.11 -29.13 24.78
C VAL A 76 19.49 -27.81 24.28
N GLY A 77 19.42 -26.79 25.13
CA GLY A 77 18.97 -25.45 24.75
C GLY A 77 19.87 -24.80 23.70
N ALA A 78 21.18 -24.83 23.87
CA ALA A 78 22.15 -24.24 22.93
C ALA A 78 22.07 -24.90 21.54
N VAL A 79 22.03 -26.24 21.47
CA VAL A 79 21.92 -26.99 20.21
C VAL A 79 20.57 -26.70 19.53
N ARG A 80 19.47 -26.70 20.28
CA ARG A 80 18.13 -26.41 19.74
C ARG A 80 18.03 -24.97 19.21
N ASN A 81 18.59 -24.00 19.93
CA ASN A 81 18.66 -22.60 19.50
C ASN A 81 19.52 -22.42 18.24
N TYR A 82 20.63 -23.17 18.11
CA TYR A 82 21.47 -23.16 16.90
C TYR A 82 20.71 -23.70 15.68
N PHE A 83 20.01 -24.83 15.82
CA PHE A 83 19.18 -25.37 14.72
C PHE A 83 18.01 -24.45 14.36
N PHE A 84 17.34 -23.83 15.34
CA PHE A 84 16.32 -22.81 15.06
C PHE A 84 16.90 -21.58 14.35
N ALA A 85 18.05 -21.06 14.80
CA ALA A 85 18.70 -19.93 14.14
C ALA A 85 19.16 -20.27 12.71
N GLY A 86 19.64 -21.48 12.46
CA GLY A 86 19.99 -21.97 11.12
C GLY A 86 18.77 -22.10 10.21
N ALA A 87 17.67 -22.67 10.71
CA ALA A 87 16.41 -22.80 9.97
C ALA A 87 15.79 -21.42 9.65
N GLU A 88 15.78 -20.49 10.60
CA GLU A 88 15.29 -19.13 10.40
C GLU A 88 16.20 -18.35 9.43
N ASN A 89 17.52 -18.53 9.50
CA ASN A 89 18.45 -17.94 8.52
C ASN A 89 18.21 -18.47 7.10
N ALA A 90 17.92 -19.77 6.95
CA ALA A 90 17.56 -20.37 5.67
C ALA A 90 16.20 -19.86 5.14
N ARG A 91 15.19 -19.72 6.02
CA ARG A 91 13.89 -19.13 5.71
C ARG A 91 14.01 -17.67 5.25
N LEU A 92 14.67 -16.83 6.04
CA LEU A 92 14.91 -15.42 5.72
C LEU A 92 15.71 -15.27 4.42
N LYS A 93 16.65 -16.17 4.14
CA LYS A 93 17.33 -16.21 2.83
C LYS A 93 16.39 -16.55 1.69
N ALA A 94 15.49 -17.52 1.84
CA ALA A 94 14.50 -17.85 0.82
C ALA A 94 13.54 -16.67 0.56
N GLU A 95 13.01 -16.07 1.62
CA GLU A 95 12.14 -14.89 1.55
C GLU A 95 12.86 -13.67 0.92
N LEU A 96 14.14 -13.45 1.25
CA LEU A 96 14.96 -12.42 0.59
C LEU A 96 15.16 -12.68 -0.92
N GLN A 97 15.31 -13.94 -1.35
CA GLN A 97 15.43 -14.27 -2.78
C GLN A 97 14.10 -14.09 -3.51
N GLU A 98 12.98 -14.46 -2.88
CA GLU A 98 11.63 -14.22 -3.42
C GLU A 98 11.34 -12.72 -3.55
N MET A 99 11.61 -11.93 -2.51
CA MET A 99 11.44 -10.47 -2.51
C MET A 99 12.35 -9.78 -3.55
N ARG A 100 13.55 -10.31 -3.81
CA ARG A 100 14.41 -9.86 -4.92
C ARG A 100 13.78 -10.17 -6.27
N ALA A 101 13.28 -11.39 -6.48
CA ALA A 101 12.60 -11.75 -7.73
C ALA A 101 11.34 -10.89 -7.99
N TYR A 102 10.60 -10.50 -6.95
CA TYR A 102 9.51 -9.53 -7.09
C TYR A 102 10.00 -8.11 -7.39
N ARG A 103 11.09 -7.66 -6.76
CA ARG A 103 11.71 -6.35 -7.05
C ARG A 103 12.19 -6.27 -8.50
N ASP A 104 12.86 -7.29 -8.99
CA ASP A 104 13.41 -7.31 -10.36
C ASP A 104 12.28 -7.32 -11.40
N LYS A 105 11.18 -8.05 -11.15
CA LYS A 105 9.95 -7.97 -11.95
C LYS A 105 9.34 -6.57 -11.92
N TYR A 106 9.23 -5.94 -10.74
CA TYR A 106 8.68 -4.61 -10.62
C TYR A 106 9.51 -3.58 -11.40
N LEU A 107 10.84 -3.62 -11.30
CA LEU A 107 11.73 -2.75 -12.07
C LEU A 107 11.57 -2.96 -13.57
N ALA A 108 11.54 -4.21 -14.04
CA ALA A 108 11.30 -4.51 -15.47
C ALA A 108 9.94 -3.96 -15.96
N LEU A 109 8.88 -4.04 -15.15
CA LEU A 109 7.58 -3.45 -15.47
C LEU A 109 7.61 -1.92 -15.51
N VAL A 110 8.40 -1.27 -14.64
CA VAL A 110 8.59 0.19 -14.65
C VAL A 110 9.33 0.62 -15.92
N ASP A 111 10.45 -0.02 -16.23
CA ASP A 111 11.25 0.25 -17.43
C ASP A 111 10.43 0.03 -18.72
N GLU A 112 9.63 -1.04 -18.78
CA GLU A 112 8.73 -1.31 -19.90
C GLU A 112 7.63 -0.23 -20.01
N ASN A 113 7.04 0.19 -18.89
CA ASN A 113 6.02 1.22 -18.86
C ASN A 113 6.54 2.59 -19.32
N ASP A 114 7.75 2.97 -18.89
CA ASP A 114 8.41 4.22 -19.30
C ASP A 114 8.86 4.17 -20.76
N ARG A 115 9.29 2.99 -21.25
CA ARG A 115 9.49 2.75 -22.68
C ARG A 115 8.20 2.93 -23.48
N TYR A 116 7.06 2.40 -23.03
CA TYR A 116 5.78 2.65 -23.69
C TYR A 116 5.36 4.13 -23.65
N LYS A 117 5.58 4.84 -22.53
CA LYS A 117 5.32 6.29 -22.44
C LYS A 117 6.10 7.07 -23.49
N SER A 118 7.41 6.81 -23.59
CA SER A 118 8.28 7.48 -24.57
C SER A 118 7.89 7.16 -26.02
N LEU A 119 7.62 5.88 -26.35
CA LEU A 119 7.20 5.47 -27.70
C LEU A 119 5.85 6.07 -28.12
N LEU A 120 4.92 6.25 -27.17
CA LEU A 120 3.61 6.86 -27.42
C LEU A 120 3.63 8.40 -27.34
N GLY A 121 4.77 9.01 -27.04
CA GLY A 121 4.87 10.46 -26.81
C GLY A 121 4.02 10.96 -25.64
N LEU A 122 3.72 10.08 -24.66
CA LEU A 122 2.91 10.42 -23.50
C LEU A 122 3.66 11.42 -22.63
N LYS A 123 3.16 12.66 -22.56
CA LYS A 123 3.59 13.65 -21.57
C LYS A 123 3.35 13.06 -20.18
N THR A 124 4.42 12.70 -19.49
CA THR A 124 4.35 12.21 -18.10
C THR A 124 4.12 13.40 -17.19
N ASP A 125 3.22 13.26 -16.20
CA ASP A 125 2.97 14.32 -15.22
C ASP A 125 4.28 14.67 -14.49
N PRO A 126 4.63 15.96 -14.38
CA PRO A 126 5.84 16.37 -13.68
C PRO A 126 5.75 16.02 -12.18
N PRO A 127 6.87 15.72 -11.51
CA PRO A 127 6.87 15.40 -10.09
C PRO A 127 6.32 16.59 -9.27
N ILE A 128 5.22 16.35 -8.56
CA ILE A 128 4.54 17.39 -7.79
C ILE A 128 5.37 17.73 -6.54
N PRO A 129 5.85 18.97 -6.36
CA PRO A 129 6.60 19.35 -5.17
C PRO A 129 5.71 19.27 -3.93
N MET A 130 6.28 18.81 -2.81
CA MET A 130 5.57 18.55 -1.56
C MET A 130 6.21 19.28 -0.40
N VAL A 131 5.39 19.83 0.50
CA VAL A 131 5.82 20.48 1.73
C VAL A 131 5.39 19.64 2.92
N ALA A 132 6.35 19.22 3.75
CA ALA A 132 6.06 18.62 5.05
C ALA A 132 5.57 19.70 6.03
N ALA A 133 4.53 19.38 6.79
CA ALA A 133 3.99 20.22 7.85
C ALA A 133 3.53 19.37 9.03
N ARG A 134 3.67 19.91 10.24
CA ARG A 134 3.09 19.36 11.46
C ARG A 134 1.72 19.98 11.70
N VAL A 135 0.76 19.16 12.15
CA VAL A 135 -0.53 19.65 12.62
C VAL A 135 -0.36 20.25 14.01
N VAL A 136 -0.71 21.53 14.15
CA VAL A 136 -0.52 22.35 15.36
C VAL A 136 -1.81 22.46 16.17
N ALA A 137 -2.96 22.46 15.50
CA ALA A 137 -4.27 22.54 16.15
C ALA A 137 -5.33 21.69 15.44
N ASP A 138 -6.28 21.21 16.23
CA ASP A 138 -7.43 20.41 15.81
C ASP A 138 -8.72 21.15 16.19
N SER A 139 -9.58 21.42 15.21
CA SER A 139 -10.90 21.99 15.42
C SER A 139 -11.92 20.99 14.89
N ARG A 140 -12.52 20.24 15.82
CA ARG A 140 -13.66 19.34 15.56
C ARG A 140 -14.91 19.92 16.19
N GLY A 141 -15.92 20.11 15.36
CA GLY A 141 -17.30 20.36 15.74
C GLY A 141 -18.24 19.66 14.76
N PRO A 142 -19.54 19.55 15.07
CA PRO A 142 -20.50 18.79 14.24
C PRO A 142 -20.58 19.23 12.77
N PHE A 143 -20.17 20.47 12.48
CA PHE A 143 -20.21 21.08 11.15
C PHE A 143 -18.86 21.65 10.69
N ALA A 144 -17.77 21.37 11.43
CA ALA A 144 -16.45 21.92 11.14
C ALA A 144 -15.35 20.96 11.63
N ASN A 145 -14.73 20.26 10.69
CA ASN A 145 -13.60 19.35 10.89
C ASN A 145 -12.38 19.91 10.13
N THR A 146 -11.60 20.75 10.81
CA THR A 146 -10.43 21.41 10.22
C THR A 146 -9.17 21.26 11.08
N ARG A 147 -8.01 21.23 10.43
CA ARG A 147 -6.69 21.22 11.07
C ARG A 147 -5.90 22.47 10.72
N LEU A 148 -5.09 22.96 11.66
CA LEU A 148 -4.09 23.99 11.39
C LEU A 148 -2.71 23.34 11.25
N ALA A 149 -1.95 23.72 10.21
CA ALA A 149 -0.63 23.17 9.93
C ALA A 149 0.44 24.27 9.86
N ASP A 150 1.67 23.96 10.28
CA ASP A 150 2.84 24.87 10.31
C ASP A 150 3.50 25.12 8.93
N ALA A 151 2.71 25.09 7.87
CA ALA A 151 3.12 25.45 6.52
C ALA A 151 2.14 26.44 5.90
N GLY A 152 2.63 27.64 5.61
CA GLY A 152 1.86 28.73 5.01
C GLY A 152 2.44 29.22 3.68
N LYS A 153 2.10 30.47 3.33
CA LYS A 153 2.40 31.09 2.03
C LYS A 153 3.89 31.09 1.68
N GLU A 154 4.76 31.26 2.67
CA GLU A 154 6.23 31.26 2.52
C GLU A 154 6.78 29.93 1.98
N LYS A 155 6.12 28.80 2.29
CA LYS A 155 6.48 27.48 1.76
C LYS A 155 5.80 27.19 0.41
N GLY A 156 5.20 28.20 -0.25
CA GLY A 156 4.51 28.06 -1.54
C GLY A 156 3.10 27.47 -1.45
N VAL A 157 2.55 27.25 -0.26
CA VAL A 157 1.21 26.70 -0.05
C VAL A 157 0.14 27.67 -0.56
N VAL A 158 -0.85 27.15 -1.29
CA VAL A 158 -2.00 27.89 -1.82
C VAL A 158 -3.32 27.19 -1.48
N VAL A 159 -4.41 27.97 -1.47
CA VAL A 159 -5.77 27.43 -1.30
C VAL A 159 -6.07 26.46 -2.45
N GLY A 160 -6.65 25.31 -2.12
CA GLY A 160 -6.91 24.21 -3.05
C GLY A 160 -5.91 23.06 -2.99
N ASN A 161 -4.67 23.28 -2.52
CA ASN A 161 -3.65 22.23 -2.47
C ASN A 161 -4.15 20.98 -1.74
N PRO A 162 -4.03 19.77 -2.32
CA PRO A 162 -4.36 18.54 -1.63
C PRO A 162 -3.36 18.23 -0.53
N VAL A 163 -3.87 17.63 0.56
CA VAL A 163 -3.11 17.30 1.76
C VAL A 163 -3.23 15.81 2.02
N MET A 164 -2.11 15.12 2.17
CA MET A 164 -2.05 13.69 2.48
C MET A 164 -1.19 13.42 3.71
N ASN A 165 -1.36 12.26 4.32
CA ASN A 165 -0.39 11.68 5.25
C ASN A 165 0.28 10.46 4.59
N GLU A 166 0.97 9.64 5.39
CA GLU A 166 1.70 8.46 4.90
C GLU A 166 0.81 7.38 4.25
N ARG A 167 -0.49 7.38 4.54
CA ARG A 167 -1.44 6.33 4.12
C ARG A 167 -2.48 6.80 3.12
N GLY A 168 -2.87 8.08 3.15
CA GLY A 168 -3.95 8.57 2.30
C GLY A 168 -4.14 10.08 2.30
N LEU A 169 -5.02 10.53 1.41
CA LEU A 169 -5.54 11.89 1.36
C LEU A 169 -6.27 12.22 2.67
N VAL A 170 -5.85 13.29 3.32
CA VAL A 170 -6.42 13.85 4.56
C VAL A 170 -7.50 14.88 4.24
N GLY A 171 -7.29 15.65 3.17
CA GLY A 171 -8.17 16.75 2.80
C GLY A 171 -7.53 17.75 1.83
N ARG A 172 -7.92 19.02 1.94
CA ARG A 172 -7.39 20.12 1.10
C ARG A 172 -7.22 21.42 1.87
N VAL A 173 -6.29 22.27 1.45
CA VAL A 173 -6.10 23.60 2.02
C VAL A 173 -7.28 24.52 1.64
N VAL A 174 -7.87 25.18 2.64
CA VAL A 174 -8.98 26.15 2.46
C VAL A 174 -8.63 27.57 2.90
N GLY A 175 -7.53 27.76 3.61
CA GLY A 175 -7.03 29.08 3.98
C GLY A 175 -5.52 29.04 4.21
N VAL A 176 -4.82 30.12 3.89
CA VAL A 176 -3.37 30.24 4.02
C VAL A 176 -3.02 31.60 4.61
N ALA A 177 -2.09 31.60 5.56
CA ALA A 177 -1.50 32.79 6.16
C ALA A 177 0.05 32.72 6.05
N PRO A 178 0.80 33.74 6.49
CA PRO A 178 2.23 33.58 6.79
C PRO A 178 2.42 32.46 7.83
N GLY A 179 3.47 31.64 7.67
CA GLY A 179 3.77 30.49 8.52
C GLY A 179 2.76 29.31 8.56
N VAL A 180 1.44 29.54 8.45
CA VAL A 180 0.40 28.51 8.70
C VAL A 180 -0.65 28.37 7.60
N SER A 181 -1.30 27.21 7.54
CA SER A 181 -2.48 26.96 6.69
C SER A 181 -3.58 26.18 7.40
N ARG A 182 -4.82 26.35 6.94
CA ARG A 182 -6.02 25.64 7.39
C ARG A 182 -6.39 24.55 6.38
N VAL A 183 -6.42 23.32 6.84
CA VAL A 183 -6.81 22.12 6.08
C VAL A 183 -8.24 21.73 6.43
N LEU A 184 -9.09 21.61 5.41
CA LEU A 184 -10.43 21.03 5.50
C LEU A 184 -10.32 19.51 5.33
N LEU A 185 -10.81 18.74 6.31
CA LEU A 185 -10.73 17.28 6.29
C LEU A 185 -11.76 16.66 5.34
N LEU A 186 -11.49 15.45 4.85
CA LEU A 186 -12.47 14.69 4.03
C LEU A 186 -13.78 14.36 4.77
N THR A 187 -13.76 14.35 6.11
CA THR A 187 -14.92 14.11 6.98
C THR A 187 -15.80 15.35 7.20
N ASP A 188 -15.37 16.54 6.77
CA ASP A 188 -16.11 17.78 6.95
C ASP A 188 -17.35 17.88 6.03
N ILE A 189 -18.46 18.44 6.53
CA ILE A 189 -19.72 18.57 5.78
C ILE A 189 -19.64 19.46 4.52
N ALA A 190 -18.69 20.41 4.47
CA ALA A 190 -18.37 21.21 3.30
C ALA A 190 -17.37 20.52 2.35
N SER A 191 -16.81 19.37 2.73
CA SER A 191 -15.89 18.60 1.89
C SER A 191 -16.63 17.85 0.79
N ARG A 192 -16.22 18.11 -0.45
CA ARG A 192 -16.61 17.38 -1.66
C ARG A 192 -15.34 17.12 -2.45
N THR A 193 -14.97 15.85 -2.62
CA THR A 193 -13.75 15.43 -3.32
C THR A 193 -14.11 14.44 -4.42
N PRO A 194 -13.75 14.71 -5.69
CA PRO A 194 -14.04 13.79 -6.79
C PRO A 194 -13.12 12.57 -6.73
N VAL A 195 -13.73 11.39 -6.75
CA VAL A 195 -13.07 10.10 -6.55
C VAL A 195 -13.50 9.09 -7.61
N MET A 196 -12.71 8.05 -7.77
CA MET A 196 -13.04 6.88 -8.57
C MET A 196 -12.70 5.60 -7.82
N ILE A 197 -13.42 4.53 -8.16
CA ILE A 197 -13.10 3.17 -7.73
C ILE A 197 -11.97 2.64 -8.61
N ASP A 198 -10.87 2.19 -7.99
CA ASP A 198 -9.63 1.82 -8.67
C ASP A 198 -9.84 0.64 -9.64
N ARG A 199 -10.65 -0.35 -9.24
CA ARG A 199 -10.98 -1.56 -10.00
C ARG A 199 -11.83 -1.29 -11.26
N THR A 200 -12.83 -0.42 -11.16
CA THR A 200 -13.85 -0.22 -12.21
C THR A 200 -13.73 1.11 -12.95
N ASN A 201 -12.87 2.02 -12.48
CA ASN A 201 -12.85 3.44 -12.84
C ASN A 201 -14.23 4.14 -12.69
N ALA A 202 -15.16 3.56 -11.92
CA ALA A 202 -16.46 4.16 -11.63
C ALA A 202 -16.28 5.45 -10.83
N ARG A 203 -16.83 6.55 -11.33
CA ARG A 203 -16.67 7.89 -10.74
C ARG A 203 -17.76 8.19 -9.71
N ALA A 204 -17.39 8.90 -8.67
CA ALA A 204 -18.26 9.35 -7.58
C ALA A 204 -17.73 10.66 -6.96
N ILE A 205 -18.52 11.25 -6.07
CA ILE A 205 -18.09 12.34 -5.21
C ILE A 205 -18.06 11.82 -3.77
N LEU A 206 -16.91 11.90 -3.13
CA LEU A 206 -16.79 11.70 -1.70
C LEU A 206 -17.26 12.96 -0.99
N THR A 207 -18.34 12.84 -0.22
CA THR A 207 -18.95 13.93 0.54
C THR A 207 -18.79 13.65 2.03
N GLY A 208 -18.20 14.58 2.77
CA GLY A 208 -18.18 14.49 4.22
C GLY A 208 -19.54 14.83 4.83
N ASP A 209 -19.82 14.29 6.01
CA ASP A 209 -21.07 14.52 6.74
C ASP A 209 -20.85 14.65 8.26
N GLY A 210 -19.64 15.02 8.68
CA GLY A 210 -19.23 15.15 10.08
C GLY A 210 -18.76 13.84 10.71
N GLY A 211 -19.17 12.68 10.18
CA GLY A 211 -18.78 11.36 10.66
C GLY A 211 -17.38 10.90 10.21
N PRO A 212 -16.85 9.80 10.81
CA PRO A 212 -15.54 9.26 10.44
C PRO A 212 -15.50 8.63 9.03
N ASN A 213 -16.65 8.17 8.54
CA ASN A 213 -16.78 7.51 7.24
C ASN A 213 -17.61 8.36 6.28
N PRO A 214 -16.97 9.22 5.45
CA PRO A 214 -17.68 10.02 4.46
C PRO A 214 -18.39 9.13 3.43
N LYS A 215 -19.48 9.65 2.86
CA LYS A 215 -20.36 8.94 1.92
C LYS A 215 -19.90 9.11 0.47
N LEU A 216 -20.17 8.11 -0.37
CA LEU A 216 -20.02 8.17 -1.82
C LEU A 216 -21.35 8.53 -2.46
N ASP A 217 -21.46 9.76 -2.96
CA ASP A 217 -22.58 10.23 -3.76
C ASP A 217 -22.28 10.13 -5.28
N TYR A 218 -23.31 10.15 -6.12
CA TYR A 218 -23.21 10.23 -7.59
C TYR A 218 -22.41 9.11 -8.28
N LEU A 219 -22.36 7.92 -7.67
CA LEU A 219 -21.68 6.75 -8.22
C LEU A 219 -22.29 6.33 -9.58
N ARG A 220 -21.49 6.32 -10.64
CA ARG A 220 -21.93 5.99 -12.02
C ARG A 220 -21.43 4.62 -12.47
N GLY A 221 -22.29 3.85 -13.13
CA GLY A 221 -21.98 2.55 -13.74
C GLY A 221 -22.98 1.44 -13.37
N ALA A 222 -22.87 0.28 -14.01
CA ALA A 222 -23.55 -0.95 -13.58
C ALA A 222 -22.60 -1.77 -12.69
N ASP A 223 -23.10 -2.25 -11.55
CA ASP A 223 -22.31 -2.79 -10.41
C ASP A 223 -20.94 -2.09 -10.18
N PRO A 224 -20.95 -0.77 -9.95
CA PRO A 224 -19.72 0.04 -9.99
C PRO A 224 -18.74 -0.21 -8.84
N ILE A 225 -19.16 -0.88 -7.75
CA ILE A 225 -18.42 -0.94 -6.49
C ILE A 225 -18.75 -2.21 -5.69
N GLN A 226 -17.76 -2.77 -5.02
CA GLN A 226 -17.87 -3.93 -4.13
C GLN A 226 -17.26 -3.61 -2.76
N PRO A 227 -17.66 -4.29 -1.66
CA PRO A 227 -17.06 -4.07 -0.35
C PRO A 227 -15.56 -4.40 -0.38
N GLY A 228 -14.74 -3.51 0.19
CA GLY A 228 -13.28 -3.60 0.15
C GLY A 228 -12.62 -2.95 -1.08
N ASP A 229 -13.38 -2.50 -2.08
CA ASP A 229 -12.81 -1.81 -3.24
C ASP A 229 -11.99 -0.57 -2.84
N ARG A 230 -10.82 -0.40 -3.45
CA ARG A 230 -9.95 0.75 -3.22
C ARG A 230 -10.51 2.00 -3.90
N VAL A 231 -10.55 3.09 -3.15
CA VAL A 231 -11.02 4.42 -3.59
C VAL A 231 -9.80 5.34 -3.72
N VAL A 232 -9.72 6.03 -4.86
CA VAL A 232 -8.65 6.98 -5.20
C VAL A 232 -9.24 8.27 -5.79
N THR A 233 -8.48 9.36 -5.84
CA THR A 233 -8.92 10.61 -6.48
C THR A 233 -9.08 10.43 -8.00
N SER A 234 -10.13 10.97 -8.61
CA SER A 234 -10.35 10.82 -10.05
C SER A 234 -9.55 11.82 -10.91
N GLY A 235 -9.15 12.96 -10.32
CA GLY A 235 -8.55 14.08 -11.03
C GLY A 235 -9.55 15.13 -11.53
N ASP A 236 -10.85 14.89 -11.38
CA ASP A 236 -11.88 15.73 -11.99
C ASP A 236 -11.95 17.12 -11.36
N GLY A 237 -12.29 18.12 -12.18
CA GLY A 237 -12.27 19.53 -11.79
C GLY A 237 -10.86 20.12 -11.65
N GLY A 238 -9.78 19.34 -11.79
CA GLY A 238 -8.41 19.84 -11.89
C GLY A 238 -7.80 20.42 -10.60
N VAL A 239 -8.45 20.24 -9.45
CA VAL A 239 -7.98 20.76 -8.14
C VAL A 239 -7.09 19.76 -7.39
N VAL A 240 -7.23 18.47 -7.69
CA VAL A 240 -6.53 17.36 -7.04
C VAL A 240 -6.00 16.43 -8.14
N PRO A 241 -4.75 15.95 -8.09
CA PRO A 241 -4.24 15.03 -9.11
C PRO A 241 -4.96 13.67 -9.02
N ARG A 242 -4.99 12.92 -10.11
CA ARG A 242 -5.59 11.57 -10.18
C ARG A 242 -4.74 10.55 -9.42
N GLY A 243 -5.37 9.56 -8.80
CA GLY A 243 -4.72 8.36 -8.27
C GLY A 243 -4.20 8.45 -6.83
N LEU A 244 -4.45 9.54 -6.10
CA LEU A 244 -4.10 9.62 -4.69
C LEU A 244 -4.94 8.62 -3.88
N PRO A 245 -4.34 7.82 -2.97
CA PRO A 245 -5.08 6.90 -2.09
C PRO A 245 -6.05 7.67 -1.18
N VAL A 246 -7.30 7.22 -1.08
CA VAL A 246 -8.30 7.80 -0.18
C VAL A 246 -8.71 6.80 0.91
N GLY A 247 -9.14 5.60 0.52
CA GLY A 247 -9.66 4.62 1.46
C GLY A 247 -10.21 3.36 0.82
N ALA A 248 -10.92 2.56 1.61
CA ALA A 248 -11.64 1.36 1.15
C ALA A 248 -13.16 1.55 1.24
N ALA A 249 -13.88 1.06 0.24
CA ALA A 249 -15.34 1.11 0.18
C ALA A 249 -15.99 0.13 1.16
N VAL A 250 -16.96 0.62 1.94
CA VAL A 250 -17.79 -0.19 2.83
C VAL A 250 -19.26 0.17 2.65
N LYS A 251 -20.15 -0.80 2.91
CA LYS A 251 -21.60 -0.54 2.91
C LYS A 251 -22.02 -0.12 4.31
N GLY A 252 -22.60 1.06 4.45
CA GLY A 252 -23.10 1.59 5.71
C GLY A 252 -24.39 0.91 6.15
N LEU A 253 -24.73 1.09 7.43
CA LEU A 253 -25.99 0.62 8.03
C LEU A 253 -27.22 1.30 7.39
N ASP A 254 -27.03 2.49 6.81
CA ASP A 254 -27.98 3.24 6.00
C ASP A 254 -28.15 2.67 4.57
N GLY A 255 -27.48 1.57 4.25
CA GLY A 255 -27.45 0.95 2.92
C GLY A 255 -26.63 1.70 1.88
N ARG A 256 -26.05 2.86 2.23
CA ARG A 256 -25.26 3.70 1.33
C ARG A 256 -23.80 3.27 1.29
N TRP A 257 -23.10 3.61 0.23
CA TRP A 257 -21.65 3.39 0.15
C TRP A 257 -20.91 4.49 0.91
N ARG A 258 -19.96 4.08 1.74
CA ARG A 258 -19.13 4.93 2.59
C ARG A 258 -17.67 4.52 2.44
N VAL A 259 -16.74 5.36 2.86
CA VAL A 259 -15.30 5.07 2.76
C VAL A 259 -14.67 5.02 4.15
N VAL A 260 -13.90 3.96 4.40
CA VAL A 260 -12.93 3.91 5.52
C VAL A 260 -11.67 4.59 5.03
N LEU A 261 -11.42 5.81 5.52
CA LEU A 261 -10.27 6.62 5.10
C LEU A 261 -8.97 5.98 5.59
N PHE A 262 -8.02 5.75 4.67
CA PHE A 262 -6.69 5.26 5.08
C PHE A 262 -5.96 6.29 5.94
N ALA A 263 -6.23 7.57 5.74
CA ALA A 263 -5.65 8.66 6.50
C ALA A 263 -6.04 8.68 7.99
N ASP A 264 -7.24 8.21 8.35
CA ASP A 264 -7.76 8.29 9.73
C ASP A 264 -7.36 7.07 10.60
N SER A 265 -6.58 6.14 10.02
CA SER A 265 -6.11 4.91 10.71
C SER A 265 -4.92 5.14 11.66
N THR A 266 -4.53 6.39 11.91
CA THR A 266 -3.45 6.81 12.82
C THR A 266 -3.62 8.29 13.19
N SER A 267 -2.88 8.78 14.19
CA SER A 267 -2.85 10.22 14.50
C SER A 267 -2.28 11.03 13.32
N ILE A 268 -3.02 12.07 12.92
CA ILE A 268 -2.63 12.98 11.83
C ILE A 268 -1.71 14.07 12.41
N ASP A 269 -0.51 13.68 12.83
CA ASP A 269 0.48 14.58 13.42
C ASP A 269 1.35 15.25 12.34
N TYR A 270 1.72 14.50 11.31
CA TYR A 270 2.51 14.96 10.17
C TYR A 270 1.74 14.77 8.86
N ILE A 271 1.78 15.80 8.03
CA ILE A 271 1.14 15.83 6.72
C ILE A 271 2.10 16.31 5.63
N ARG A 272 1.76 16.01 4.39
CA ARG A 272 2.42 16.49 3.18
C ARG A 272 1.39 17.26 2.37
N ILE A 273 1.68 18.54 2.12
CA ILE A 273 0.88 19.42 1.27
C ILE A 273 1.47 19.34 -0.13
N LEU A 274 0.68 18.91 -1.11
CA LEU A 274 1.09 18.83 -2.51
C LEU A 274 0.89 20.22 -3.12
N LEU A 275 1.96 20.83 -3.62
CA LEU A 275 1.93 22.16 -4.26
C LEU A 275 1.37 22.10 -5.70
N PHE A 276 0.36 21.27 -5.92
CA PHE A 276 -0.38 21.13 -7.16
C PHE A 276 -1.32 22.32 -7.35
N LYS A 277 -1.24 22.99 -8.51
CA LYS A 277 -2.09 24.15 -8.82
C LYS A 277 -3.23 23.77 -9.77
N ASP A 278 -2.89 23.26 -10.95
CA ASP A 278 -3.82 22.70 -11.94
C ASP A 278 -3.04 21.88 -12.99
N PHE A 279 -3.78 21.25 -13.90
CA PHE A 279 -3.25 20.70 -15.16
C PHE A 279 -3.16 21.74 -16.30
N ALA A 280 -3.61 22.98 -16.08
CA ALA A 280 -3.46 24.04 -17.09
C ALA A 280 -1.98 24.42 -17.27
N GLN A 281 -1.10 24.12 -16.33
CA GLN A 281 0.36 24.12 -16.55
C GLN A 281 0.82 23.24 -17.73
N LEU A 282 0.05 22.21 -18.12
CA LEU A 282 0.34 21.37 -19.30
C LEU A 282 -0.22 21.96 -20.60
N ALA A 283 -1.13 22.93 -20.51
CA ALA A 283 -1.78 23.60 -21.62
C ALA A 283 -1.21 25.02 -21.74
N ASP A 284 -0.39 25.26 -22.75
CA ASP A 284 0.14 26.59 -23.04
C ASP A 284 -1.02 27.56 -23.32
N GLN A 285 -1.40 28.35 -22.31
CA GLN A 285 -2.53 29.27 -22.41
C GLN A 285 -2.29 30.36 -23.46
N GLN A 286 -1.05 30.69 -23.80
CA GLN A 286 -0.76 31.65 -24.86
C GLN A 286 -0.99 31.01 -26.24
N ALA A 287 -0.57 29.76 -26.44
CA ALA A 287 -0.90 28.99 -27.64
C ALA A 287 -2.41 28.70 -27.78
N LEU A 288 -3.14 28.45 -26.67
CA LEU A 288 -4.60 28.30 -26.69
C LEU A 288 -5.35 29.64 -26.91
N ALA A 289 -4.81 30.76 -26.42
CA ALA A 289 -5.36 32.09 -26.64
C ALA A 289 -5.11 32.61 -28.06
N ALA A 290 -4.09 32.08 -28.76
CA ALA A 290 -3.81 32.34 -30.17
C ALA A 290 -4.84 31.69 -31.12
N LYS A 291 -6.13 31.90 -30.84
CA LYS A 291 -7.23 31.44 -31.68
C LYS A 291 -7.42 32.39 -32.87
N VAL A 292 -6.46 32.33 -33.81
CA VAL A 292 -6.79 32.62 -35.21
C VAL A 292 -7.78 31.55 -35.62
N LEU A 293 -9.07 31.86 -35.47
CA LEU A 293 -10.12 31.10 -36.13
C LEU A 293 -9.74 31.09 -37.62
N PRO A 294 -9.75 29.93 -38.31
CA PRO A 294 -9.70 29.98 -39.77
C PRO A 294 -10.82 30.94 -40.20
N PRO A 295 -10.55 31.88 -41.12
CA PRO A 295 -11.57 32.81 -41.56
C PRO A 295 -12.78 31.98 -41.95
N VAL A 296 -13.96 32.35 -41.44
CA VAL A 296 -15.20 31.76 -41.94
C VAL A 296 -15.20 32.10 -43.40
N ILE A 297 -15.00 31.10 -44.25
CA ILE A 297 -15.04 31.28 -45.70
C ILE A 297 -16.52 31.37 -46.07
N THR A 298 -17.14 32.50 -45.70
CA THR A 298 -18.16 33.09 -46.55
C THR A 298 -17.42 33.52 -47.81
N GLU A 299 -17.37 32.60 -48.77
CA GLU A 299 -16.99 32.91 -50.13
C GLU A 299 -17.90 34.07 -50.58
N ASN A 300 -17.29 35.21 -50.90
CA ASN A 300 -17.92 36.50 -51.22
C ASN A 300 -18.89 37.13 -50.18
N PRO A 301 -18.52 38.28 -49.58
CA PRO A 301 -19.47 39.23 -48.98
C PRO A 301 -20.44 39.87 -50.00
N GLU A 302 -20.19 39.74 -51.30
CA GLU A 302 -20.97 40.37 -52.36
C GLU A 302 -22.13 39.50 -52.91
N GLU A 303 -22.10 38.17 -52.70
CA GLU A 303 -23.23 37.28 -53.01
C GLU A 303 -24.19 37.15 -51.82
N SER A 304 -24.71 38.31 -51.37
CA SER A 304 -25.90 38.32 -50.54
C SER A 304 -27.09 37.77 -51.34
N MET A 305 -27.48 36.51 -51.07
CA MET A 305 -28.70 35.90 -51.61
C MET A 305 -30.00 36.62 -51.20
N LEU A 306 -29.89 37.69 -50.41
CA LEU A 306 -30.91 38.69 -50.14
C LEU A 306 -30.45 40.02 -50.72
N GLY A 307 -30.81 40.27 -51.99
CA GLY A 307 -30.70 41.61 -52.58
C GLY A 307 -31.61 42.60 -51.83
N PRO A 308 -31.32 43.91 -51.86
CA PRO A 308 -32.10 44.90 -51.14
C PRO A 308 -33.53 44.97 -51.68
N VAL A 309 -34.50 44.54 -50.86
CA VAL A 309 -35.92 44.70 -51.16
C VAL A 309 -36.25 46.20 -51.14
N LYS A 310 -36.31 46.79 -52.35
CA LYS A 310 -36.74 48.18 -52.57
C LYS A 310 -38.18 48.36 -52.06
N PRO A 311 -38.48 49.36 -51.21
CA PRO A 311 -39.85 49.58 -50.75
C PRO A 311 -40.77 49.98 -51.90
N ALA A 312 -41.82 49.21 -52.14
CA ALA A 312 -42.88 49.57 -53.09
C ALA A 312 -43.96 50.38 -52.37
N ALA A 313 -44.20 51.60 -52.84
CA ALA A 313 -45.33 52.45 -52.44
C ALA A 313 -46.64 51.95 -53.11
N PRO A 314 -47.84 52.37 -52.63
CA PRO A 314 -49.01 51.48 -52.62
C PRO A 314 -50.02 51.62 -53.78
N ALA A 315 -50.77 50.51 -53.99
CA ALA A 315 -52.10 50.40 -54.62
C ALA A 315 -52.18 50.63 -56.16
N PRO A 316 -53.23 50.13 -56.89
CA PRO A 316 -54.52 49.63 -56.40
C PRO A 316 -55.09 48.31 -57.00
N THR A 317 -56.11 47.77 -56.32
CA THR A 317 -57.26 46.93 -56.76
C THR A 317 -57.22 46.13 -58.07
N ALA A 318 -57.49 44.81 -58.00
CA ALA A 318 -58.82 44.20 -58.23
C ALA A 318 -58.79 42.67 -58.49
N GLY A 319 -59.85 41.94 -58.11
CA GLY A 319 -60.35 40.81 -58.94
C GLY A 319 -60.10 39.35 -58.53
N THR A 320 -60.99 38.83 -57.67
CA THR A 320 -61.76 37.58 -57.92
C THR A 320 -61.12 36.17 -57.77
N ALA A 321 -61.95 35.27 -57.20
CA ALA A 321 -61.94 33.79 -57.20
C ALA A 321 -61.26 33.03 -56.03
N ALA A 322 -62.08 32.20 -55.40
CA ALA A 322 -61.75 31.12 -54.46
C ALA A 322 -62.18 29.77 -55.11
N PRO A 323 -62.21 28.63 -54.39
CA PRO A 323 -61.15 27.99 -53.61
C PRO A 323 -60.83 26.56 -54.13
N ALA A 324 -59.72 25.96 -53.70
CA ALA A 324 -59.52 24.51 -53.79
C ALA A 324 -58.70 23.95 -52.61
N THR A 325 -59.14 22.81 -52.10
CA THR A 325 -58.49 21.98 -51.06
C THR A 325 -57.22 21.28 -51.65
N THR A 326 -56.35 20.57 -50.91
CA THR A 326 -56.63 19.52 -49.92
C THR A 326 -55.36 19.07 -49.14
N THR A 327 -55.55 18.71 -47.87
CA THR A 327 -54.81 17.74 -47.01
C THR A 327 -53.28 17.80 -46.79
N ALA A 328 -52.89 17.81 -45.51
CA ALA A 328 -51.54 17.47 -45.01
C ALA A 328 -51.34 15.95 -44.83
N PRO A 329 -50.11 15.49 -44.51
CA PRO A 329 -49.96 14.68 -43.30
C PRO A 329 -48.70 14.96 -42.44
N LYS A 330 -48.82 14.61 -41.15
CA LYS A 330 -47.81 14.70 -40.07
C LYS A 330 -47.22 13.29 -39.77
N PRO A 331 -45.96 13.13 -39.31
CA PRO A 331 -45.27 11.82 -39.29
C PRO A 331 -45.49 10.97 -38.03
N ALA A 332 -45.10 9.69 -38.11
CA ALA A 332 -45.09 8.72 -36.99
C ALA A 332 -43.88 7.76 -37.04
N ALA A 333 -43.64 7.06 -35.92
CA ALA A 333 -42.37 6.41 -35.53
C ALA A 333 -42.26 4.88 -35.84
N PRO A 334 -41.10 4.22 -35.62
CA PRO A 334 -40.83 2.84 -36.07
C PRO A 334 -40.77 1.75 -34.98
N LYS A 335 -41.13 0.49 -35.33
CA LYS A 335 -40.67 -0.82 -34.75
C LYS A 335 -41.49 -2.00 -35.36
N PRO A 336 -41.21 -3.29 -35.07
CA PRO A 336 -39.98 -4.10 -35.25
C PRO A 336 -40.26 -5.40 -36.09
N ALA A 337 -39.25 -6.26 -36.31
CA ALA A 337 -39.46 -7.67 -36.70
C ALA A 337 -38.33 -8.59 -36.19
N THR A 338 -38.60 -9.90 -36.08
CA THR A 338 -37.82 -10.85 -35.26
C THR A 338 -37.64 -12.22 -35.95
N ALA A 339 -36.51 -12.89 -35.67
CA ALA A 339 -36.24 -14.35 -35.73
C ALA A 339 -36.22 -15.10 -37.09
N GLY A 340 -35.23 -15.99 -37.26
CA GLY A 340 -35.13 -17.00 -38.33
C GLY A 340 -33.78 -17.78 -38.34
N THR A 341 -33.81 -19.09 -38.09
CA THR A 341 -32.67 -20.04 -37.99
C THR A 341 -32.76 -21.15 -39.08
N THR A 342 -31.77 -22.00 -39.41
CA THR A 342 -30.41 -22.34 -38.91
C THR A 342 -29.37 -22.31 -40.07
N THR A 343 -28.05 -22.46 -39.87
CA THR A 343 -27.28 -23.75 -39.91
C THR A 343 -25.75 -23.44 -39.89
N PRO A 344 -24.86 -24.25 -39.29
CA PRO A 344 -23.53 -23.77 -38.83
C PRO A 344 -22.35 -24.02 -39.79
N ALA A 345 -21.32 -23.16 -39.70
CA ALA A 345 -20.04 -23.30 -40.39
C ALA A 345 -18.91 -23.83 -39.48
N LYS A 346 -18.03 -24.65 -40.07
CA LYS A 346 -16.98 -25.47 -39.44
C LYS A 346 -15.74 -24.65 -39.02
N PRO A 347 -15.08 -24.95 -37.89
CA PRO A 347 -13.90 -24.20 -37.44
C PRO A 347 -12.61 -24.56 -38.22
N PRO A 348 -11.70 -23.60 -38.48
CA PRO A 348 -10.37 -23.88 -39.00
C PRO A 348 -9.42 -24.40 -37.89
N ALA A 349 -8.41 -25.17 -38.31
CA ALA A 349 -7.67 -26.08 -37.45
C ALA A 349 -6.52 -25.44 -36.63
N ALA A 350 -6.08 -26.19 -35.61
CA ALA A 350 -4.96 -25.86 -34.75
C ALA A 350 -3.62 -25.75 -35.51
N ARG A 351 -2.75 -24.86 -35.03
CA ARG A 351 -1.35 -24.72 -35.48
C ARG A 351 -0.44 -25.56 -34.58
N PRO A 352 0.47 -26.39 -35.12
CA PRO A 352 1.36 -27.22 -34.31
C PRO A 352 2.44 -26.38 -33.59
N PRO A 353 2.99 -26.86 -32.45
CA PRO A 353 4.07 -26.19 -31.76
C PRO A 353 5.37 -26.27 -32.57
N ALA A 354 6.08 -25.13 -32.70
CA ALA A 354 7.41 -25.12 -33.27
C ALA A 354 8.41 -25.76 -32.30
N ALA A 355 9.24 -26.67 -32.82
CA ALA A 355 10.25 -27.36 -32.04
C ALA A 355 11.46 -26.47 -31.72
N ALA A 356 12.21 -26.91 -30.71
CA ALA A 356 13.42 -26.31 -30.15
C ALA A 356 14.36 -25.59 -31.14
N THR A 357 14.75 -24.36 -30.78
CA THR A 357 16.01 -23.75 -31.18
C THR A 357 17.02 -23.84 -30.04
N THR A 358 18.05 -24.66 -30.24
CA THR A 358 19.21 -24.82 -29.35
C THR A 358 19.97 -23.48 -29.20
N PRO A 359 20.45 -23.09 -28.00
CA PRO A 359 21.28 -21.89 -27.87
C PRO A 359 22.67 -22.09 -28.50
N PRO A 360 23.25 -21.09 -29.18
CA PRO A 360 24.62 -21.16 -29.66
C PRO A 360 25.63 -21.12 -28.50
N ALA A 361 26.73 -21.85 -28.64
CA ALA A 361 27.73 -22.02 -27.60
C ALA A 361 28.48 -20.72 -27.25
N ALA A 362 28.74 -20.51 -25.97
CA ALA A 362 29.69 -19.50 -25.50
C ALA A 362 31.14 -19.98 -25.69
N PRO A 363 32.06 -19.15 -26.22
CA PRO A 363 33.47 -19.51 -26.35
C PRO A 363 34.17 -19.54 -24.99
N ALA A 364 35.14 -20.46 -24.86
CA ALA A 364 35.88 -20.70 -23.63
C ALA A 364 36.72 -19.49 -23.17
N ARG A 365 36.80 -19.28 -21.85
CA ARG A 365 37.85 -18.47 -21.23
C ARG A 365 38.95 -19.38 -20.71
N THR A 366 40.16 -19.21 -21.24
CA THR A 366 41.41 -19.73 -20.65
C THR A 366 41.72 -18.98 -19.34
N PRO A 367 42.44 -19.61 -18.39
CA PRO A 367 42.76 -19.01 -17.10
C PRO A 367 44.05 -18.17 -17.14
N GLN A 368 44.04 -17.05 -16.41
CA GLN A 368 45.17 -16.48 -15.68
C GLN A 368 44.65 -15.98 -14.33
#